data_AF-A0A4Y2RQ69-F1
#
_entry.id   AF-A0A4Y2RQ69-F1
#
_cell.length_a   1.000
_cell.length_b   1.000
_cell.length_c   1.000
_cell.angle_alpha   90.00
_cell.angle_beta   90.00
_cell.angle_gamma   90.00
#
_symmetry.space_group_name_H-M   'P 1'
#
loop_
_entity.id
_entity.type
_entity.pdbx_description
1 polymer ?
#
loop_
_entity_poly.entity_id
_entity_poly.type
_entity_poly.pdbx_seq_one_letter_code
_entity_poly.pdbx_strand_id
1 'polypeptide(L)'
;MEIEIANDLLTILLLYSIPESYENFRIAIESRDELPSPETLKIKLIEEANARKNNEIPNIHDSQRALHTEKKKFERYRQTESRQPDAGGKRNRNNN
;
A
#
# COMPACT_ATOMS: atom_id res chain seq x y z
N MET A 1 -27.53 29.74 -28.85
CA MET A 1 -28.34 29.03 -27.84
C MET A 1 -27.36 28.57 -26.79
N GLU A 2 -27.38 29.19 -25.61
CA GLU A 2 -26.64 28.66 -24.46
C GLU A 2 -27.45 27.50 -23.89
N ILE A 3 -26.81 26.34 -23.74
CA ILE A 3 -27.42 25.17 -23.14
C ILE A 3 -26.89 25.09 -21.72
N GLU A 4 -27.77 25.35 -20.76
CA GLU A 4 -27.47 25.13 -19.36
C GLU A 4 -27.57 23.63 -19.06
N ILE A 5 -26.49 23.05 -18.55
CA ILE A 5 -26.44 21.64 -18.14
C ILE A 5 -26.43 21.62 -16.61
N ALA A 6 -27.34 20.84 -16.02
CA ALA A 6 -27.36 20.63 -14.58
C ALA A 6 -26.05 19.97 -14.11
N ASN A 7 -25.55 20.39 -12.95
CA ASN A 7 -24.28 19.90 -12.40
C ASN A 7 -24.24 18.37 -12.27
N ASP A 8 -25.34 17.75 -11.85
CA ASP A 8 -25.41 16.29 -11.70
C ASP A 8 -25.24 15.58 -13.03
N LEU A 9 -25.90 16.09 -14.09
CA LEU A 9 -25.78 15.55 -15.43
C LEU A 9 -24.36 15.76 -15.97
N LEU A 10 -23.76 16.93 -15.72
CA LEU A 10 -22.37 17.20 -16.08
C LEU A 10 -21.40 16.24 -15.37
N THR A 11 -21.59 16.00 -14.07
CA THR A 11 -20.80 15.05 -13.28
C THR A 11 -20.91 13.63 -13.84
N ILE A 12 -22.12 13.17 -14.15
CA ILE A 12 -22.35 11.84 -14.75
C ILE A 12 -21.65 11.75 -16.11
N LEU A 13 -21.82 12.73 -16.98
CA LEU A 13 -21.18 12.76 -18.30
C LEU A 13 -19.65 12.71 -18.18
N LEU A 14 -19.05 13.50 -17.28
CA LEU A 14 -17.60 13.44 -17.02
C LEU A 14 -17.17 12.08 -16.49
N LEU A 15 -17.89 11.52 -15.51
CA LEU A 15 -17.56 10.23 -14.88
C LEU A 15 -17.62 9.05 -15.87
N TYR A 16 -18.47 9.13 -16.89
CA TYR A 16 -18.57 8.11 -17.93
C TYR A 16 -17.73 8.42 -19.18
N SER A 17 -17.11 9.60 -19.24
CA SER A 17 -16.16 9.97 -20.32
C SER A 17 -14.72 9.53 -20.03
N ILE A 18 -14.42 9.06 -18.82
CA ILE A 18 -13.08 8.60 -18.44
C ILE A 18 -12.83 7.14 -18.88
N PRO A 19 -11.57 6.74 -19.14
CA PRO A 19 -11.25 5.39 -19.61
C PRO A 19 -11.65 4.28 -18.63
N GLU A 20 -11.92 3.07 -19.16
CA GLU A 20 -12.26 1.88 -18.37
C GLU A 20 -11.19 1.52 -17.32
N SER A 21 -9.92 1.89 -17.53
CA SER A 21 -8.86 1.70 -16.52
C SER A 21 -9.15 2.43 -15.20
N TYR A 22 -10.08 3.38 -15.17
CA TYR A 22 -10.56 4.07 -13.97
C TYR A 22 -11.84 3.47 -13.38
N GLU A 23 -12.21 2.23 -13.73
CA GLU A 23 -13.42 1.56 -13.24
C GLU A 23 -13.54 1.57 -11.70
N ASN A 24 -12.48 1.25 -10.97
CA ASN A 24 -12.51 1.30 -9.50
C ASN A 24 -12.84 2.70 -8.96
N PHE A 25 -12.34 3.76 -9.62
CA PHE A 25 -12.67 5.14 -9.27
C PHE A 25 -14.14 5.44 -9.57
N ARG A 26 -14.66 4.99 -10.72
CA ARG A 26 -16.08 5.13 -11.08
C ARG A 26 -16.99 4.47 -10.04
N ILE A 27 -16.73 3.21 -9.71
CA ILE A 27 -17.48 2.46 -8.69
C ILE A 27 -17.48 3.20 -7.35
N ALA A 28 -16.33 3.72 -6.92
CA ALA A 28 -16.22 4.45 -5.64
C ALA A 28 -17.00 5.78 -5.63
N ILE A 29 -17.16 6.43 -6.78
CA ILE A 29 -18.00 7.64 -6.90
C ILE A 29 -19.48 7.24 -6.92
N GLU A 30 -19.84 6.22 -7.70
CA GLU A 30 -21.22 5.71 -7.84
C GLU A 30 -21.78 5.12 -6.55
N SER A 31 -20.93 4.56 -5.68
CA SER A 31 -21.36 3.98 -4.41
C SER A 31 -21.74 5.01 -3.34
N ARG A 32 -21.60 6.32 -3.61
CA ARG A 32 -21.93 7.38 -2.64
C ARG A 32 -23.40 7.77 -2.77
N ASP A 33 -24.01 8.17 -1.65
CA ASP A 33 -25.41 8.60 -1.62
C ASP A 33 -25.66 9.87 -2.45
N GLU A 34 -24.64 10.74 -2.56
CA GLU A 34 -24.72 12.01 -3.30
C GLU A 34 -23.56 12.12 -4.30
N LEU A 35 -23.88 12.63 -5.50
CA LEU A 35 -22.90 12.90 -6.54
C LEU A 35 -22.00 14.08 -6.13
N PRO A 36 -20.68 14.01 -6.40
CA PRO A 36 -19.81 15.16 -6.22
C PRO A 36 -20.15 16.27 -7.21
N SER A 37 -19.91 17.52 -6.82
CA SER A 37 -19.93 18.63 -7.77
C SER A 37 -18.88 18.41 -8.88
N PRO A 38 -19.06 19.01 -10.08
CA PRO A 38 -18.09 18.86 -11.17
C PRO A 38 -16.65 19.23 -10.77
N GLU A 39 -16.47 20.30 -9.98
CA GLU A 39 -15.14 20.70 -9.52
C GLU A 39 -14.56 19.71 -8.50
N THR A 40 -15.39 19.17 -7.61
CA THR A 40 -14.98 18.10 -6.67
C THR A 40 -14.58 16.83 -7.40
N LEU A 41 -15.34 16.42 -8.44
CA LEU A 41 -15.03 15.24 -9.25
C LEU A 41 -13.66 15.41 -9.94
N LYS A 42 -13.42 16.59 -10.52
CA LYS A 42 -12.15 16.93 -11.16
C LYS A 42 -10.96 16.83 -10.21
N ILE A 43 -11.07 17.37 -8.99
CA ILE A 43 -10.01 17.27 -7.98
C ILE A 43 -9.71 15.79 -7.66
N LYS A 44 -10.76 15.01 -7.37
CA LYS A 44 -10.63 13.59 -7.03
C LYS A 44 -10.00 12.77 -8.16
N LEU A 45 -10.33 13.08 -9.41
CA LEU A 45 -9.75 12.41 -10.58
C LEU A 45 -8.24 12.68 -10.72
N ILE A 46 -7.81 13.92 -10.45
CA ILE A 46 -6.38 14.30 -10.45
C ILE A 46 -5.63 13.58 -9.33
N GLU A 47 -6.21 13.50 -8.13
CA GLU A 47 -5.65 12.78 -7.00
C GLU A 47 -5.44 11.29 -7.32
N GLU A 48 -6.47 10.64 -7.88
CA GLU A 48 -6.41 9.23 -8.31
C GLU A 48 -5.33 9.01 -9.37
N ALA A 49 -5.26 9.88 -10.39
CA ALA A 49 -4.23 9.80 -11.42
C ALA A 49 -2.81 9.94 -10.86
N ASN A 50 -2.62 10.79 -9.84
CA ASN A 50 -1.33 10.95 -9.16
C ASN A 50 -0.99 9.74 -8.26
N ALA A 51 -1.99 9.19 -7.57
CA ALA A 51 -1.79 7.99 -6.74
C ALA A 51 -1.34 6.79 -7.59
N ARG A 52 -1.88 6.63 -8.81
CA ARG A 52 -1.46 5.60 -9.77
C ARG A 52 0.01 5.73 -10.16
N LYS A 53 0.46 6.94 -10.49
CA LYS A 53 1.87 7.20 -10.84
C LYS A 53 2.83 6.82 -9.71
N ASN A 54 2.43 7.05 -8.46
CA ASN A 54 3.27 6.72 -7.29
C ASN A 54 3.31 5.21 -7.00
N ASN A 55 2.26 4.46 -7.37
CA ASN A 55 2.20 3.02 -7.18
C ASN A 55 2.92 2.22 -8.28
N GLU A 56 3.20 2.83 -9.43
CA GLU A 56 3.98 2.21 -10.53
C GLU A 56 5.48 2.13 -10.24
N ILE A 57 5.98 2.85 -9.23
CA ILE A 57 7.37 2.75 -8.78
C ILE A 57 7.39 1.81 -7.57
N PRO A 58 7.58 0.49 -7.73
CA PRO A 58 8.04 -0.30 -6.61
C PRO A 58 9.37 0.33 -6.19
N ASN A 59 9.45 0.87 -4.98
CA ASN A 59 10.72 1.19 -4.36
C ASN A 59 11.44 -0.14 -4.12
N ILE A 60 12.06 -0.68 -5.18
CA ILE A 60 12.76 -1.97 -5.20
C ILE A 60 13.77 -2.02 -4.04
N HIS A 61 14.34 -0.87 -3.69
CA HIS A 61 15.29 -0.74 -2.61
C HIS A 61 14.72 -1.14 -1.23
N ASP A 62 13.47 -0.81 -0.92
CA ASP A 62 12.89 -1.14 0.40
C ASP A 62 12.50 -2.62 0.51
N SER A 63 12.01 -3.20 -0.60
CA SER A 63 11.69 -4.64 -0.66
C SER A 63 12.93 -5.54 -0.49
N GLN A 64 14.08 -5.12 -1.02
CA GLN A 64 15.35 -5.85 -0.83
C GLN A 64 15.84 -5.79 0.62
N ARG A 65 15.71 -4.64 1.28
CA ARG A 65 16.12 -4.48 2.69
C ARG A 65 15.31 -5.39 3.62
N ALA A 66 14.00 -5.49 3.41
CA ALA A 66 13.15 -6.40 4.19
C ALA A 66 13.60 -7.87 4.06
N LEU A 67 13.83 -8.34 2.83
CA LEU A 67 14.28 -9.72 2.54
C LEU A 67 15.66 -10.04 3.13
N HIS A 68 16.58 -9.07 3.16
CA HIS A 68 17.91 -9.27 3.75
C HIS A 68 17.89 -9.45 5.28
N THR A 69 16.88 -8.90 5.97
CA THR A 69 16.80 -8.97 7.43
C THR A 69 16.31 -10.33 7.91
N GLU A 70 15.36 -10.93 7.18
CA GLU A 70 14.82 -12.26 7.49
C GLU A 70 15.85 -13.38 7.26
N LYS A 71 16.66 -13.30 6.18
CA LYS A 71 17.76 -14.25 5.96
C LYS A 71 18.74 -14.30 7.13
N LYS A 72 19.15 -13.15 7.67
CA LYS A 72 20.07 -13.06 8.82
C LYS A 72 19.46 -13.62 10.12
N LYS A 73 18.14 -13.52 10.31
CA LYS A 73 17.48 -14.11 11.48
C LYS A 73 17.48 -15.63 11.35
N PHE A 74 17.08 -16.17 10.19
CA PHE A 74 17.03 -17.61 9.95
C PHE A 74 18.41 -18.28 10.08
N GLU A 75 19.46 -17.65 9.54
CA GLU A 75 20.84 -18.13 9.71
C GLU A 75 21.30 -18.11 11.18
N ARG A 76 20.93 -17.09 11.95
CA ARG A 76 21.21 -17.05 13.40
C ARG A 76 20.49 -18.17 14.15
N TYR A 77 19.22 -18.43 13.84
CA TYR A 77 18.47 -19.54 14.44
C TYR A 77 19.13 -20.90 14.18
N ARG A 78 19.56 -21.17 12.93
CA ARG A 78 20.29 -22.41 12.61
C ARG A 78 21.62 -22.52 13.35
N GLN A 79 22.35 -21.42 13.54
CA GLN A 79 23.61 -21.44 14.29
C GLN A 79 23.39 -21.69 15.79
N THR A 80 22.34 -21.13 16.39
CA THR A 80 22.04 -21.36 17.81
C THR A 80 21.48 -22.76 18.08
N GLU A 81 20.74 -23.35 17.16
CA GLU A 81 20.19 -24.71 17.31
C GLU A 81 21.26 -25.80 17.19
N SER A 82 22.35 -25.53 16.44
CA SER A 82 23.50 -26.43 16.34
C SER A 82 24.45 -26.40 17.55
N ARG A 83 24.25 -25.48 18.52
CA ARG A 83 24.99 -25.44 19.78
C ARG A 83 24.12 -26.07 20.87
N GLN A 84 24.22 -27.38 21.06
CA GLN A 84 23.72 -27.99 22.30
C GLN A 84 24.42 -27.30 23.48
N PRO A 85 23.70 -26.86 24.52
CA PRO A 85 24.34 -26.41 25.74
C PRO A 85 24.87 -27.66 26.45
N ASP A 86 26.18 -27.86 26.40
CA ASP A 86 26.86 -28.88 27.18
C ASP A 86 26.50 -28.68 28.66
N ALA A 87 25.72 -29.62 29.20
CA ALA A 87 25.41 -29.71 30.61
C ALA A 87 26.71 -30.02 31.38
N GLY A 88 27.44 -28.98 31.77
CA GLY A 88 28.75 -29.08 32.41
C GLY A 88 28.90 -28.13 33.60
N GLY A 89 27.90 -28.06 34.47
CA GLY A 89 27.99 -27.31 35.72
C GLY A 89 29.02 -27.91 36.68
N LYS A 90 30.28 -27.47 36.61
CA LYS A 90 31.26 -27.68 37.69
C LYS A 90 31.39 -26.39 38.52
N ARG A 91 30.59 -26.32 39.58
CA ARG A 91 30.78 -25.39 40.70
C ARG A 91 32.05 -25.81 41.43
N ASN A 92 33.11 -25.02 41.37
CA ASN A 92 34.28 -25.21 42.23
C ASN A 92 34.16 -24.27 43.44
N ARG A 93 33.84 -24.82 44.61
CA ARG A 93 33.96 -24.15 45.91
C ARG A 93 35.38 -24.40 46.41
N ASN A 94 36.19 -23.35 46.53
CA ASN A 94 37.38 -23.40 47.37
C ASN A 94 37.18 -22.48 48.57
N ASN A 95 37.01 -23.10 49.74
CA ASN A 95 37.32 -22.52 51.04
C ASN A 95 38.68 -23.07 51.46
N ASN A 96 39.65 -22.20 51.74
CA ASN A 96 40.42 -22.12 52.99
C ASN A 96 41.48 -21.02 52.84
#